data_AF-A0A2U1NN76-F1
#
_entry.id   AF-A0A2U1NN76-F1
#
_cell.length_a   1.000
_cell.length_b   1.000
_cell.length_c   1.000
_cell.angle_alpha   90.00
_cell.angle_beta   90.00
_cell.angle_gamma   90.00
#
_symmetry.space_group_name_H-M   'P 1'
#
loop_
_entity.id
_entity.type
_entity.pdbx_description
1 polymer ?
#
loop_
_entity_poly.entity_id
_entity_poly.type
_entity_poly.pdbx_seq_one_letter_code
_entity_poly.pdbx_strand_id
1 'polypeptide(L)'
;MVFFKPQVIANGNEEEIMLVVVLWFQSDEVESGQMLDDQTEIMRSMKFEEIKFQRPQEASNFSTGMIYDILFEVDDRENIGGSAYGGQRAICCTADLTKLGACKEGEIIHRLSTTNPGWHQAFGVSFDVNEETTTMQPRSLQITRTGMYNLYFMHCEPILDDMIISRKTIWKNPSGYLLGRMSPLLNFYGFMSLAFLVLGIFWFSKYARHWKETALWYFDYAEFNKSSLRPTGTTIWAVTFGTVKRTVSRLIILTVSMGYGVVRPTLGGLTSKVVMLGGTFFLASEVLELVEHVGAVSDLSGKAMLFLSLPVAVLDAFFILWIFTSLSSTLNKLQANEE
;
A
#
# COMPACT_ATOMS: atom_id res chain seq x y z
N MET A 1 -16.95 5.85 7.52
CA MET A 1 -15.82 5.90 6.54
C MET A 1 -16.21 6.79 5.36
N VAL A 2 -15.56 7.95 5.19
CA VAL A 2 -16.00 8.98 4.23
C VAL A 2 -15.40 8.75 2.84
N PHE A 3 -16.26 8.67 1.82
CA PHE A 3 -15.86 8.58 0.41
C PHE A 3 -15.88 9.98 -0.22
N PHE A 4 -14.70 10.59 -0.35
CA PHE A 4 -14.54 11.76 -1.21
C PHE A 4 -14.30 11.25 -2.64
N LYS A 5 -15.34 11.25 -3.47
CA LYS A 5 -15.22 10.97 -4.89
C LYS A 5 -15.70 12.20 -5.66
N PRO A 6 -14.81 13.11 -6.09
CA PRO A 6 -15.18 14.08 -7.11
C PRO A 6 -15.46 13.29 -8.40
N GLN A 7 -16.73 13.13 -8.73
CA GLN A 7 -17.11 12.74 -10.08
C GLN A 7 -17.33 14.04 -10.84
N VAL A 8 -16.40 14.33 -11.76
CA VAL A 8 -16.65 15.29 -12.83
C VAL A 8 -17.62 14.61 -13.76
N ILE A 9 -18.90 14.95 -13.63
CA ILE A 9 -19.93 14.52 -14.57
C ILE A 9 -20.20 15.74 -15.44
N ALA A 10 -19.58 15.80 -16.61
CA ALA A 10 -20.03 16.67 -17.68
C ALA A 10 -21.31 16.04 -18.26
N ASN A 11 -22.44 16.24 -17.57
CA ASN A 11 -23.77 16.02 -18.13
C ASN A 11 -24.60 17.24 -17.80
N GLY A 12 -25.01 17.96 -18.84
CA GLY A 12 -26.02 19.00 -18.71
C GLY A 12 -26.51 19.34 -20.10
N ASN A 13 -27.78 19.07 -20.36
CA ASN A 13 -28.53 19.56 -21.52
C ASN A 13 -28.82 21.08 -21.38
N GLU A 14 -27.88 21.84 -20.80
CA GLU A 14 -28.00 23.25 -20.41
C GLU A 14 -26.68 23.92 -20.82
N GLU A 15 -26.68 24.70 -21.91
CA GLU A 15 -25.49 25.35 -22.50
C GLU A 15 -24.77 26.34 -21.55
N GLU A 16 -25.38 26.66 -20.40
CA GLU A 16 -24.90 27.65 -19.42
C GLU A 16 -23.96 27.07 -18.34
N ILE A 17 -23.89 25.74 -18.18
CA ILE A 17 -23.10 25.07 -17.12
C ILE A 17 -21.85 24.43 -17.69
N MET A 18 -20.68 24.94 -17.29
CA MET A 18 -19.38 24.45 -17.76
C MET A 18 -18.88 23.23 -16.98
N LEU A 19 -19.03 23.23 -15.64
CA LEU A 19 -18.55 22.13 -14.80
C LEU A 19 -19.43 21.93 -13.57
N VAL A 20 -19.91 20.70 -13.41
CA VAL A 20 -20.58 20.23 -12.19
C VAL A 20 -19.64 19.33 -11.39
N VAL A 21 -19.36 19.74 -10.15
CA VAL A 21 -18.67 18.90 -9.18
C VAL A 21 -19.65 18.50 -8.09
N VAL A 22 -19.95 17.20 -8.00
CA VAL A 22 -20.78 16.64 -6.92
C VAL A 22 -19.86 16.27 -5.75
N LEU A 23 -20.16 16.81 -4.58
CA LEU A 23 -19.46 16.60 -3.33
C LEU A 23 -20.38 15.85 -2.36
N TRP A 24 -19.89 14.79 -1.73
CA TRP A 24 -20.67 14.03 -0.76
C TRP A 24 -19.97 14.08 0.60
N PHE A 25 -20.69 14.57 1.61
CA PHE A 25 -20.21 14.64 2.98
C PHE A 25 -21.11 13.76 3.85
N GLN A 26 -20.56 12.70 4.44
CA GLN A 26 -21.29 11.86 5.40
C GLN A 26 -20.77 12.10 6.82
N SER A 27 -21.69 12.28 7.78
CA SER A 27 -21.36 12.28 9.21
C SER A 27 -21.56 10.86 9.70
N ASP A 28 -20.55 10.34 10.39
CA ASP A 28 -20.84 9.30 11.37
C ASP A 28 -21.29 10.05 12.65
N GLU A 29 -22.42 9.67 13.24
CA GLU A 29 -22.78 10.08 14.60
C GLU A 29 -21.67 9.59 15.53
N VAL A 30 -21.05 10.52 16.26
CA VAL A 30 -20.06 10.16 17.27
C VAL A 30 -20.81 9.49 18.41
N GLU A 31 -20.72 8.17 18.53
CA GLU A 31 -21.13 7.45 19.74
C GLU A 31 -20.36 8.06 20.92
N SER A 32 -21.12 8.68 21.81
CA SER A 32 -20.68 9.22 23.10
C SER A 32 -19.93 8.14 23.89
N GLY A 33 -18.60 8.18 23.90
CA GLY A 33 -17.84 7.17 24.62
C GLY A 33 -16.35 7.42 24.87
N GLN A 34 -15.78 8.57 24.50
CA GLN A 34 -14.40 8.89 24.87
C GLN A 34 -14.27 10.36 25.26
N MET A 35 -13.77 10.60 26.48
CA MET A 35 -13.41 11.94 26.96
C MET A 35 -12.41 12.56 25.98
N LEU A 36 -12.87 13.53 25.18
CA LEU A 36 -12.03 14.30 24.29
C LEU A 36 -11.42 15.46 25.07
N ASP A 37 -10.10 15.57 24.95
CA ASP A 37 -9.32 16.73 25.35
C ASP A 37 -9.79 17.96 24.55
N ASP A 38 -9.96 19.05 25.29
CA ASP A 38 -10.42 20.37 24.84
C ASP A 38 -9.38 20.94 23.87
N GLN A 39 -9.75 21.15 22.59
CA GLN A 39 -9.15 22.06 21.56
C GLN A 39 -9.18 21.55 20.11
N THR A 40 -9.66 20.35 19.79
CA THR A 40 -9.80 19.93 18.38
C THR A 40 -11.26 19.89 17.97
N GLU A 41 -11.81 21.07 17.69
CA GLU A 41 -13.06 21.21 16.95
C GLU A 41 -12.96 20.34 15.68
N ILE A 42 -13.96 19.48 15.46
CA ILE A 42 -14.01 18.48 14.37
C ILE A 42 -14.23 19.24 13.04
N MET A 43 -13.22 19.98 12.59
CA MET A 43 -13.35 20.92 11.49
C MET A 43 -13.09 20.23 10.16
N ARG A 44 -14.17 19.96 9.42
CA ARG A 44 -14.10 19.64 7.99
C ARG A 44 -13.87 20.94 7.23
N SER A 45 -12.69 21.09 6.63
CA SER A 45 -12.37 22.27 5.83
C SER A 45 -12.06 21.87 4.40
N MET A 46 -12.76 22.51 3.47
CA MET A 46 -12.40 22.53 2.06
C MET A 46 -11.65 23.83 1.79
N LYS A 47 -10.43 23.75 1.25
CA LYS A 47 -9.67 24.94 0.83
C LYS A 47 -9.45 24.92 -0.67
N PHE A 48 -9.93 25.98 -1.32
CA PHE A 48 -9.53 26.34 -2.69
C PHE A 48 -8.23 27.14 -2.59
N GLU A 49 -7.13 26.65 -3.17
CA GLU A 49 -5.86 27.38 -3.13
C GLU A 49 -5.75 28.39 -4.27
N GLU A 50 -6.04 27.96 -5.50
CA GLU A 50 -5.99 28.84 -6.67
C GLU A 50 -6.89 28.22 -7.74
N ILE A 51 -7.84 29.02 -8.24
CA ILE A 51 -8.66 28.67 -9.39
C ILE A 51 -8.27 29.65 -10.49
N LYS A 52 -7.66 29.13 -11.56
CA LYS A 52 -7.29 29.89 -12.74
C LYS A 52 -8.30 29.62 -13.83
N PHE A 53 -8.79 30.69 -14.40
CA PHE A 53 -9.70 30.66 -15.53
C PHE A 53 -8.95 31.25 -16.72
N GLN A 54 -8.83 30.48 -17.79
CA GLN A 54 -8.14 30.90 -19.01
C GLN A 54 -9.16 30.99 -20.14
N ARG A 55 -9.37 32.19 -20.67
CA ARG A 55 -10.32 32.45 -21.78
C ARG A 55 -9.64 32.29 -23.15
N PRO A 56 -10.40 32.00 -24.22
CA PRO A 56 -9.86 31.99 -25.58
C PRO A 56 -9.34 33.38 -26.00
N GLN A 57 -8.30 33.39 -26.84
CA GLN A 57 -7.61 34.61 -27.27
C GLN A 57 -8.54 35.60 -28.00
N GLU A 58 -9.57 35.10 -28.69
CA GLU A 58 -10.56 35.90 -29.42
C GLU A 58 -11.41 36.77 -28.47
N ALA A 59 -11.66 36.30 -27.25
CA ALA A 59 -12.41 36.99 -26.21
C ALA A 59 -11.56 38.01 -25.43
N SER A 60 -10.23 38.03 -25.63
CA SER A 60 -9.30 38.87 -24.83
C SER A 60 -9.45 40.37 -25.04
N ASN A 61 -10.01 40.77 -26.20
CA ASN A 61 -10.16 42.16 -26.61
C ASN A 61 -11.31 42.91 -25.91
N PHE A 62 -12.20 42.19 -25.22
CA PHE A 62 -13.38 42.75 -24.57
C PHE A 62 -13.33 42.49 -23.06
N SER A 63 -13.96 43.36 -22.27
CA SER A 63 -14.32 43.02 -20.89
C SER A 63 -15.48 42.04 -20.95
N THR A 64 -15.27 40.81 -20.49
CA THR A 64 -16.31 39.77 -20.50
C THR A 64 -17.11 39.80 -19.19
N GLY A 65 -18.26 39.13 -19.22
CA GLY A 65 -19.13 38.92 -18.08
C GLY A 65 -18.47 38.16 -16.92
N MET A 66 -19.17 38.15 -15.79
CA MET A 66 -18.72 37.49 -14.56
C MET A 66 -18.81 35.95 -14.72
N ILE A 67 -17.74 35.25 -14.34
CA ILE A 67 -17.78 33.81 -14.07
C ILE A 67 -18.29 33.62 -12.66
N TYR A 68 -19.27 32.74 -12.47
CA TYR A 68 -19.79 32.43 -11.16
C TYR A 68 -19.40 31.03 -10.71
N ASP A 69 -18.97 30.93 -9.45
CA ASP A 69 -18.93 29.68 -8.72
C ASP A 69 -20.01 29.68 -7.63
N ILE A 70 -20.86 28.66 -7.64
CA ILE A 70 -21.90 28.50 -6.63
C ILE A 70 -21.78 27.14 -5.96
N LEU A 71 -21.71 27.15 -4.64
CA LEU A 71 -21.80 25.96 -3.81
C LEU A 71 -23.16 25.93 -3.12
N PHE A 72 -23.92 24.85 -3.32
CA PHE A 72 -25.22 24.66 -2.70
C PHE A 72 -25.48 23.18 -2.40
N GLU A 73 -26.40 22.89 -1.48
CA GLU A 73 -26.81 21.52 -1.15
C GLU A 73 -27.74 20.97 -2.25
N VAL A 74 -27.72 19.66 -2.53
CA VAL A 74 -28.55 19.06 -3.60
C VAL A 74 -30.04 19.33 -3.40
N ASP A 75 -30.49 19.40 -2.15
CA ASP A 75 -31.89 19.72 -1.81
C ASP A 75 -32.29 21.15 -2.25
N ASP A 76 -31.32 22.06 -2.31
CA ASP A 76 -31.52 23.44 -2.75
C ASP A 76 -31.42 23.61 -4.28
N ARG A 77 -31.30 22.52 -5.05
CA ARG A 77 -31.18 22.59 -6.52
C ARG A 77 -32.34 23.34 -7.17
N GLU A 78 -33.54 23.23 -6.62
CA GLU A 78 -34.72 23.94 -7.14
C GLU A 78 -34.72 25.45 -6.83
N ASN A 79 -33.85 25.92 -5.96
CA ASN A 79 -33.70 27.35 -5.64
C ASN A 79 -32.75 28.07 -6.62
N ILE A 80 -32.08 27.33 -7.50
CA ILE A 80 -31.19 27.85 -8.54
C ILE A 80 -31.92 27.87 -9.88
N GLY A 81 -31.85 29.00 -10.59
CA GLY A 81 -32.47 29.20 -11.89
C GLY A 81 -33.97 29.53 -11.86
N GLY A 82 -34.45 30.12 -12.95
CA GLY A 82 -35.82 30.57 -13.13
C GLY A 82 -36.36 30.25 -14.53
N SER A 83 -37.68 30.31 -14.69
CA SER A 83 -38.34 30.15 -15.98
C SER A 83 -39.35 31.27 -16.16
N ALA A 84 -39.35 31.95 -17.30
CA ALA A 84 -40.30 33.05 -17.56
C ALA A 84 -41.75 32.55 -17.72
N TYR A 85 -41.94 31.35 -18.28
CA TYR A 85 -43.27 30.81 -18.64
C TYR A 85 -43.46 29.32 -18.30
N GLY A 86 -42.75 28.79 -17.30
CA GLY A 86 -42.87 27.38 -16.88
C GLY A 86 -42.25 26.34 -17.83
N GLY A 87 -41.35 26.79 -18.72
CA GLY A 87 -40.56 25.95 -19.62
C GLY A 87 -39.21 25.53 -19.04
N GLN A 88 -38.18 25.45 -19.90
CA GLN A 88 -36.80 25.19 -19.45
C GLN A 88 -36.34 26.26 -18.46
N ARG A 89 -35.63 25.82 -17.41
CA ARG A 89 -35.12 26.70 -16.36
C ARG A 89 -33.77 27.24 -16.84
N ALA A 90 -33.68 28.55 -17.03
CA ALA A 90 -32.43 29.24 -17.29
C ALA A 90 -31.79 29.61 -15.95
N ILE A 91 -30.48 29.40 -15.84
CA ILE A 91 -29.72 29.79 -14.65
C ILE A 91 -29.28 31.25 -14.79
N CYS A 92 -28.96 31.65 -16.02
CA CYS A 92 -28.65 33.03 -16.38
C CYS A 92 -29.92 33.86 -16.61
N CYS A 93 -29.91 35.10 -16.14
CA CYS A 93 -31.01 36.02 -16.35
C CYS A 93 -31.09 36.48 -17.82
N THR A 94 -32.11 35.99 -18.52
CA THR A 94 -32.41 36.37 -19.90
C THR A 94 -33.23 37.67 -19.97
N ALA A 95 -33.22 38.35 -21.11
CA ALA A 95 -33.97 39.59 -21.34
C ALA A 95 -35.48 39.46 -21.01
N ASP A 96 -36.08 38.28 -21.19
CA ASP A 96 -37.49 38.05 -20.87
C ASP A 96 -37.77 37.95 -19.37
N LEU A 97 -36.81 37.44 -18.59
CA LEU A 97 -36.87 37.43 -17.12
C LEU A 97 -36.62 38.83 -16.54
N THR A 98 -35.77 39.62 -17.19
CA THR A 98 -35.55 41.04 -16.85
C THR A 98 -36.82 41.86 -17.05
N LYS A 99 -37.57 41.64 -18.14
CA LYS A 99 -38.87 42.33 -18.39
C LYS A 99 -39.92 42.02 -17.34
N LEU A 100 -39.86 40.84 -16.72
CA LEU A 100 -40.72 40.43 -15.61
C LEU A 100 -40.27 41.00 -14.25
N GLY A 101 -39.15 41.75 -14.22
CA GLY A 101 -38.63 42.39 -13.01
C GLY A 101 -37.97 41.42 -12.03
N ALA A 102 -37.62 40.20 -12.46
CA ALA A 102 -37.10 39.15 -11.58
C ALA A 102 -35.60 39.27 -11.29
N CYS A 103 -34.80 39.75 -12.24
CA CYS A 103 -33.34 39.82 -12.17
C CYS A 103 -32.78 40.84 -13.18
N LYS A 104 -31.49 41.18 -13.07
CA LYS A 104 -30.77 41.97 -14.08
C LYS A 104 -30.15 41.04 -15.12
N GLU A 105 -30.17 41.47 -16.37
CA GLU A 105 -29.63 40.71 -17.49
C GLU A 105 -28.15 40.35 -17.27
N GLY A 106 -27.79 39.09 -17.48
CA GLY A 106 -26.42 38.58 -17.29
C GLY A 106 -26.03 38.21 -15.86
N GLU A 107 -26.90 38.41 -14.87
CA GLU A 107 -26.69 37.90 -13.49
C GLU A 107 -27.28 36.49 -13.31
N ILE A 108 -26.74 35.74 -12.35
CA ILE A 108 -27.25 34.41 -12.00
C ILE A 108 -28.48 34.48 -11.10
N ILE A 109 -29.48 33.65 -11.39
CA ILE A 109 -30.70 33.56 -10.61
C ILE A 109 -30.50 32.53 -9.49
N HIS A 110 -30.48 33.02 -8.25
CA HIS A 110 -30.41 32.17 -7.07
C HIS A 110 -31.35 32.72 -5.99
N ARG A 111 -32.07 31.83 -5.31
CA ARG A 111 -32.91 32.15 -4.15
C ARG A 111 -32.26 31.63 -2.89
N LEU A 112 -32.43 32.36 -1.78
CA LEU A 112 -32.02 31.90 -0.46
C LEU A 112 -32.77 30.61 -0.12
N SER A 113 -32.03 29.60 0.35
CA SER A 113 -32.61 28.38 0.93
C SER A 113 -33.51 28.74 2.10
N THR A 114 -34.69 28.13 2.15
CA THR A 114 -35.66 28.25 3.24
C THR A 114 -35.19 27.52 4.50
N THR A 115 -34.37 26.49 4.34
CA THR A 115 -33.89 25.61 5.43
C THR A 115 -32.62 26.16 6.06
N ASN A 116 -31.70 26.73 5.27
CA ASN A 116 -30.42 27.28 5.74
C ASN A 116 -30.15 28.66 5.09
N PRO A 117 -30.70 29.76 5.64
CA PRO A 117 -30.46 31.10 5.09
C PRO A 117 -28.97 31.46 5.22
N GLY A 118 -28.29 31.62 4.08
CA GLY A 118 -26.89 32.09 4.00
C GLY A 118 -25.81 31.03 3.75
N TRP A 119 -26.16 29.75 3.56
CA TRP A 119 -25.17 28.71 3.23
C TRP A 119 -24.78 28.64 1.74
N HIS A 120 -25.68 29.05 0.84
CA HIS A 120 -25.32 29.16 -0.56
C HIS A 120 -24.30 30.29 -0.69
N GLN A 121 -23.16 29.96 -1.27
CA GLN A 121 -22.11 30.91 -1.52
C GLN A 121 -21.92 30.99 -3.02
N ALA A 122 -22.39 32.10 -3.58
CA ALA A 122 -22.17 32.46 -4.96
C ALA A 122 -21.09 33.54 -4.98
N PHE A 123 -20.04 33.32 -5.76
CA PHE A 123 -19.04 34.34 -5.99
C PHE A 123 -18.81 34.52 -7.48
N GLY A 124 -18.48 35.76 -7.84
CA GLY A 124 -18.26 36.15 -9.22
C GLY A 124 -16.87 36.75 -9.40
N VAL A 125 -16.21 36.41 -10.51
CA VAL A 125 -14.94 37.02 -10.94
C VAL A 125 -15.07 37.41 -12.41
N SER A 126 -14.62 38.61 -12.78
CA SER A 126 -14.55 39.08 -14.16
C SER A 126 -13.13 38.94 -14.72
N PHE A 127 -13.03 38.98 -16.05
CA PHE A 127 -11.75 39.21 -16.74
C PHE A 127 -11.56 40.69 -17.00
N ASP A 128 -10.34 41.18 -16.76
CA ASP A 128 -9.92 42.51 -17.18
C ASP A 128 -9.58 42.54 -18.68
N VAL A 129 -9.65 43.72 -19.28
CA VAL A 129 -9.38 43.91 -20.72
C VAL A 129 -7.93 43.53 -21.03
N ASN A 130 -7.70 42.72 -22.07
CA ASN A 130 -6.41 42.19 -22.49
C ASN A 130 -5.75 41.16 -21.55
N GLU A 131 -6.41 40.71 -20.48
CA GLU A 131 -5.90 39.61 -19.65
C GLU A 131 -6.52 38.27 -20.08
N GLU A 132 -5.71 37.29 -20.43
CA GLU A 132 -6.20 35.95 -20.82
C GLU A 132 -6.51 35.05 -19.62
N THR A 133 -5.97 35.38 -18.44
CA THR A 133 -6.11 34.56 -17.23
C THR A 133 -6.60 35.42 -16.07
N THR A 134 -7.68 35.01 -15.42
CA THR A 134 -8.10 35.58 -14.14
C THR A 134 -7.98 34.53 -13.03
N THR A 135 -7.71 35.00 -11.81
CA THR A 135 -7.54 34.11 -10.65
C THR A 135 -8.56 34.45 -9.57
N MET A 136 -9.20 33.42 -9.05
CA MET A 136 -10.06 33.56 -7.90
C MET A 136 -9.24 33.45 -6.60
N GLN A 137 -9.51 34.33 -5.63
CA GLN A 137 -8.82 34.35 -4.36
C GLN A 137 -8.99 33.03 -3.59
N PRO A 138 -7.93 32.53 -2.92
CA PRO A 138 -8.00 31.32 -2.11
C PRO A 138 -9.04 31.45 -0.99
N ARG A 139 -9.89 30.44 -0.79
CA ARG A 139 -10.94 30.46 0.25
C ARG A 139 -11.06 29.12 0.94
N SER A 140 -11.31 29.17 2.24
CA SER A 140 -11.62 28.00 3.05
C SER A 140 -13.10 28.00 3.42
N LEU A 141 -13.81 26.96 3.02
CA LEU A 141 -15.18 26.69 3.41
C LEU A 141 -15.17 25.63 4.48
N GLN A 142 -15.77 25.94 5.62
CA GLN A 142 -16.04 24.94 6.65
C GLN A 142 -17.35 24.28 6.29
N ILE A 143 -17.42 22.96 6.30
CA ILE A 143 -18.67 22.23 6.06
C ILE A 143 -19.18 21.69 7.40
N THR A 144 -20.29 22.25 7.88
CA THR A 144 -20.87 21.95 9.20
C THR A 144 -21.86 20.79 9.15
N ARG A 145 -22.60 20.65 8.04
CA ARG A 145 -23.60 19.59 7.85
C ARG A 145 -23.17 18.57 6.83
N THR A 146 -23.81 17.41 6.90
CA THR A 146 -23.50 16.27 6.05
C THR A 146 -24.65 16.05 5.09
N GLY A 147 -24.31 16.03 3.82
CA GLY A 147 -25.22 16.04 2.70
C GLY A 147 -24.44 16.00 1.40
N MET A 148 -25.16 15.98 0.28
CA MET A 148 -24.58 16.17 -1.04
C MET A 148 -24.59 17.65 -1.38
N TYR A 149 -23.46 18.18 -1.83
CA TYR A 149 -23.33 19.54 -2.30
C TYR A 149 -22.89 19.55 -3.75
N ASN A 150 -23.50 20.41 -4.53
CA ASN A 150 -23.11 20.68 -5.89
C ASN A 150 -22.33 21.98 -5.94
N LEU A 151 -21.19 21.93 -6.61
CA LEU A 151 -20.38 23.09 -6.93
C LEU A 151 -20.41 23.30 -8.44
N TYR A 152 -21.08 24.37 -8.88
CA TYR A 152 -21.21 24.70 -10.29
C TYR A 152 -20.26 25.83 -10.67
N PHE A 153 -19.62 25.69 -11.83
CA PHE A 153 -18.93 26.77 -12.53
C PHE A 153 -19.72 27.09 -13.77
N MET A 154 -20.12 28.35 -13.89
CA MET A 154 -20.99 28.82 -14.97
C MET A 154 -20.61 30.22 -15.41
N HIS A 155 -20.99 30.54 -16.64
CA HIS A 155 -20.86 31.84 -17.27
C HIS A 155 -22.18 32.13 -17.99
N CYS A 156 -22.53 33.40 -18.07
CA CYS A 156 -23.75 33.83 -18.76
C CYS A 156 -23.46 34.46 -20.14
N GLU A 157 -22.21 34.41 -20.59
CA GLU A 157 -21.77 35.03 -21.83
C GLU A 157 -21.26 33.97 -22.81
N PRO A 158 -21.78 33.93 -24.06
CA PRO A 158 -21.46 32.87 -25.02
C PRO A 158 -20.04 32.97 -25.59
N ILE A 159 -19.35 34.10 -25.40
CA ILE A 159 -17.95 34.25 -25.84
C ILE A 159 -16.96 33.44 -24.97
N LEU A 160 -17.44 32.87 -23.86
CA LEU A 160 -16.65 32.12 -22.88
C LEU A 160 -16.86 30.59 -22.97
N ASP A 161 -17.55 30.09 -24.00
CA ASP A 161 -17.89 28.66 -24.16
C ASP A 161 -16.65 27.73 -24.11
N ASP A 162 -15.50 28.16 -24.66
CA ASP A 162 -14.25 27.38 -24.74
C ASP A 162 -13.21 27.72 -23.65
N MET A 163 -13.65 28.12 -22.45
CA MET A 163 -12.76 28.47 -21.35
C MET A 163 -12.14 27.25 -20.65
N ILE A 164 -10.86 27.32 -20.29
CA ILE A 164 -10.16 26.26 -19.55
C ILE A 164 -10.06 26.62 -18.06
N ILE A 165 -10.46 25.68 -17.19
CA ILE A 165 -10.36 25.82 -15.74
C ILE A 165 -9.20 24.97 -15.21
N SER A 166 -8.21 25.61 -14.58
CA SER A 166 -7.15 24.93 -13.83
C SER A 166 -7.33 25.16 -12.34
N ARG A 167 -7.45 24.08 -11.56
CA ARG A 167 -7.74 24.17 -10.12
C ARG A 167 -6.94 23.18 -9.29
N LYS A 168 -6.54 23.64 -8.11
CA LYS A 168 -6.11 22.79 -7.00
C LYS A 168 -7.06 22.93 -5.79
N THR A 169 -7.59 21.80 -5.32
CA THR A 169 -8.41 21.73 -4.10
C THR A 169 -7.72 20.90 -3.04
N ILE A 170 -7.71 21.38 -1.79
CA ILE A 170 -7.18 20.65 -0.65
C ILE A 170 -8.32 20.34 0.31
N TRP A 171 -8.35 19.08 0.74
CA TRP A 171 -9.41 18.54 1.58
C TRP A 171 -8.80 18.06 2.89
N LYS A 172 -9.36 18.53 4.00
CA LYS A 172 -8.98 18.05 5.33
C LYS A 172 -10.19 17.41 5.99
N ASN A 173 -10.09 16.09 6.21
CA ASN A 173 -11.04 15.34 7.02
C ASN A 173 -10.62 15.44 8.51
N PRO A 174 -11.49 15.14 9.49
CA PRO A 174 -11.09 15.09 10.90
C PRO A 174 -9.96 14.07 11.15
N SER A 175 -9.91 13.00 10.34
CA SER A 175 -8.84 12.00 10.34
C SER A 175 -7.56 12.45 9.60
N GLY A 176 -7.44 13.73 9.24
CA GLY A 176 -6.34 14.30 8.46
C GLY A 176 -6.61 14.36 6.95
N TYR A 177 -5.54 14.37 6.16
CA TYR A 177 -5.61 14.52 4.70
C TYR A 177 -5.86 13.19 3.94
N LEU A 178 -5.81 12.06 4.65
CA LEU A 178 -6.03 10.75 4.04
C LEU A 178 -7.50 10.56 3.68
N LEU A 179 -7.75 10.10 2.46
CA LEU A 179 -9.08 9.69 2.03
C LEU A 179 -9.61 8.58 2.95
N GLY A 180 -10.92 8.58 3.24
CA GLY A 180 -11.50 7.63 4.18
C GLY A 180 -11.24 6.17 3.83
N ARG A 181 -11.22 5.80 2.54
CA ARG A 181 -10.87 4.44 2.08
C ARG A 181 -9.42 4.04 2.40
N MET A 182 -8.52 5.01 2.44
CA MET A 182 -7.08 4.79 2.70
C MET A 182 -6.72 4.97 4.18
N SER A 183 -7.59 5.57 4.99
CA SER A 183 -7.39 5.73 6.43
C SER A 183 -7.03 4.42 7.17
N PRO A 184 -7.72 3.27 6.97
CA PRO A 184 -7.33 2.03 7.66
C PRO A 184 -6.02 1.41 7.14
N LEU A 185 -5.58 1.80 5.94
CA LEU A 185 -4.37 1.27 5.32
C LEU A 185 -3.11 1.73 6.06
N LEU A 186 -3.15 2.91 6.70
CA LEU A 186 -2.05 3.42 7.51
C LEU A 186 -1.73 2.48 8.68
N ASN A 187 -2.77 2.08 9.43
CA ASN A 187 -2.61 1.15 10.55
C ASN A 187 -2.15 -0.22 10.07
N PHE A 188 -2.71 -0.72 8.96
CA PHE A 188 -2.30 -2.00 8.37
C PHE A 188 -0.79 -2.03 8.03
N TYR A 189 -0.29 -1.02 7.31
CA TYR A 189 1.14 -0.97 6.98
C TYR A 189 2.02 -0.77 8.22
N GLY A 190 1.54 -0.05 9.24
CA GLY A 190 2.22 0.05 10.53
C GLY A 190 2.44 -1.31 11.18
N PHE A 191 1.38 -2.12 11.30
CA PHE A 191 1.48 -3.47 11.85
C PHE A 191 2.35 -4.40 10.99
N MET A 192 2.22 -4.34 9.67
CA MET A 192 3.06 -5.13 8.76
C MET A 192 4.54 -4.77 8.90
N SER A 193 4.87 -3.49 9.00
CA SER A 193 6.24 -3.02 9.23
C SER A 193 6.80 -3.57 10.54
N LEU A 194 6.02 -3.52 11.62
CA LEU A 194 6.42 -4.09 12.92
C LEU A 194 6.65 -5.61 12.83
N ALA A 195 5.77 -6.34 12.13
CA ALA A 195 5.92 -7.78 11.93
C ALA A 195 7.23 -8.12 11.19
N PHE A 196 7.58 -7.36 10.16
CA PHE A 196 8.86 -7.54 9.45
C PHE A 196 10.07 -7.23 10.33
N LEU A 197 10.00 -6.21 11.19
CA LEU A 197 11.07 -5.92 12.15
C LEU A 197 11.27 -7.08 13.13
N VAL A 198 10.18 -7.63 13.68
CA VAL A 198 10.25 -8.79 14.59
C VAL A 198 10.85 -10.00 13.88
N LEU A 199 10.43 -10.28 12.65
CA LEU A 199 11.03 -11.34 11.84
C LEU A 199 12.53 -11.09 11.62
N GLY A 200 12.92 -9.87 11.25
CA GLY A 200 14.33 -9.49 11.09
C GLY A 200 15.17 -9.75 12.34
N ILE A 201 14.68 -9.35 13.51
CA ILE A 201 15.34 -9.59 14.81
C ILE A 201 15.46 -11.09 15.09
N PHE A 202 14.39 -11.86 14.85
CA PHE A 202 14.40 -13.30 15.03
C PHE A 202 15.43 -13.99 14.15
N TRP A 203 15.46 -13.66 12.85
CA TRP A 203 16.43 -14.19 11.90
C TRP A 203 17.86 -13.79 12.24
N PHE A 204 18.09 -12.53 12.63
CA PHE A 204 19.39 -12.04 13.07
C PHE A 204 19.87 -12.79 14.32
N SER A 205 19.00 -13.01 15.30
CA SER A 205 19.32 -13.79 16.50
C SER A 205 19.71 -15.24 16.17
N LYS A 206 19.00 -15.88 15.22
CA LYS A 206 19.37 -17.22 14.73
C LYS A 206 20.73 -17.21 14.04
N TYR A 207 20.96 -16.27 13.13
CA TYR A 207 22.24 -16.14 12.43
C TYR A 207 23.40 -15.89 13.41
N ALA A 208 23.24 -14.95 14.32
CA ALA A 208 24.20 -14.62 15.38
C ALA A 208 24.43 -15.78 16.37
N ARG A 209 23.54 -16.77 16.45
CA ARG A 209 23.78 -17.99 17.23
C ARG A 209 24.59 -19.03 16.46
N HIS A 210 24.46 -19.06 15.12
CA HIS A 210 25.11 -20.03 14.24
C HIS A 210 26.39 -19.52 13.54
N TRP A 211 26.84 -18.29 13.82
CA TRP A 211 28.05 -17.68 13.26
C TRP A 211 29.38 -18.41 13.54
N LYS A 212 29.41 -19.30 14.54
CA LYS A 212 30.64 -19.96 15.03
C LYS A 212 31.37 -20.73 13.93
N GLU A 213 30.65 -21.39 13.04
CA GLU A 213 31.23 -22.13 11.91
C GLU A 213 32.00 -21.18 10.97
N THR A 214 31.39 -20.05 10.59
CA THR A 214 32.02 -19.03 9.74
C THR A 214 33.23 -18.40 10.40
N ALA A 215 33.16 -18.14 11.71
CA ALA A 215 34.29 -17.60 12.46
C ALA A 215 35.47 -18.57 12.52
N LEU A 216 35.21 -19.86 12.77
CA LEU A 216 36.24 -20.90 12.78
C LEU A 216 36.96 -20.99 11.42
N TRP A 217 36.22 -20.98 10.31
CA TRP A 217 36.80 -20.92 8.98
C TRP A 217 37.61 -19.64 8.75
N TYR A 218 37.11 -18.47 9.16
CA TYR A 218 37.85 -17.22 9.02
C TYR A 218 39.20 -17.27 9.76
N PHE A 219 39.20 -17.75 11.01
CA PHE A 219 40.44 -17.88 11.78
C PHE A 219 41.40 -18.89 11.16
N ASP A 220 40.90 -20.01 10.64
CA ASP A 220 41.71 -21.01 9.94
C ASP A 220 42.43 -20.41 8.71
N TYR A 221 41.69 -19.67 7.87
CA TYR A 221 42.27 -18.98 6.71
C TYR A 221 43.22 -17.84 7.10
N ALA A 222 42.89 -17.08 8.15
CA ALA A 222 43.73 -15.98 8.62
C ALA A 222 45.08 -16.47 9.14
N GLU A 223 45.09 -17.61 9.84
CA GLU A 223 46.31 -18.25 10.33
C GLU A 223 47.09 -18.90 9.17
N PHE A 224 46.41 -19.58 8.25
CA PHE A 224 47.03 -20.13 7.05
C PHE A 224 47.72 -19.05 6.20
N ASN A 225 47.10 -17.88 6.06
CA ASN A 225 47.65 -16.75 5.32
C ASN A 225 48.91 -16.15 5.96
N LYS A 226 49.08 -16.27 7.29
CA LYS A 226 50.26 -15.77 8.00
C LYS A 226 51.39 -16.80 8.07
N SER A 227 51.03 -18.07 8.26
CA SER A 227 51.95 -19.14 8.66
C SER A 227 52.31 -20.08 7.50
N SER A 228 51.68 -19.93 6.32
CA SER A 228 51.82 -20.77 5.11
C SER A 228 51.62 -22.28 5.33
N LEU A 229 51.23 -22.68 6.53
CA LEU A 229 50.97 -24.03 6.99
C LEU A 229 49.55 -24.07 7.56
N ARG A 230 48.75 -25.08 7.20
CA ARG A 230 47.37 -25.20 7.72
C ARG A 230 47.41 -25.68 9.17
N PRO A 231 46.94 -24.88 10.14
CA PRO A 231 46.85 -25.30 11.54
C PRO A 231 45.85 -26.46 11.71
N THR A 232 46.36 -27.65 11.98
CA THR A 232 45.56 -28.88 12.09
C THR A 232 44.41 -28.78 13.10
N GLY A 233 44.64 -28.10 14.22
CA GLY A 233 43.65 -27.98 15.29
C GLY A 233 42.41 -27.15 14.91
N THR A 234 42.59 -25.99 14.29
CA THR A 234 41.45 -25.12 13.90
C THR A 234 40.68 -25.71 12.74
N THR A 235 41.37 -26.34 11.78
CA THR A 235 40.73 -27.02 10.65
C THR A 235 39.85 -28.17 11.14
N ILE A 236 40.33 -28.98 12.09
CA ILE A 236 39.53 -30.07 12.69
C ILE A 236 38.23 -29.51 13.28
N TRP A 237 38.31 -28.49 14.13
CA TRP A 237 37.12 -27.90 14.74
C TRP A 237 36.15 -27.31 13.71
N ALA A 238 36.66 -26.59 12.70
CA ALA A 238 35.85 -26.01 11.63
C ALA A 238 35.09 -27.11 10.84
N VAL A 239 35.80 -28.18 10.45
CA VAL A 239 35.26 -29.33 9.73
C VAL A 239 34.24 -30.10 10.57
N THR A 240 34.54 -30.37 11.84
CA THR A 240 33.62 -31.08 12.75
C THR A 240 32.31 -30.30 12.91
N PHE A 241 32.35 -28.99 13.16
CA PHE A 241 31.12 -28.18 13.28
C PHE A 241 30.29 -28.17 11.99
N GLY A 242 30.93 -28.05 10.82
CA GLY A 242 30.26 -28.12 9.53
C GLY A 242 29.59 -29.49 9.28
N THR A 243 30.30 -30.57 9.60
CA THR A 243 29.81 -31.95 9.43
C THR A 243 28.67 -32.28 10.38
N VAL A 244 28.74 -31.83 11.64
CA VAL A 244 27.64 -31.96 12.61
C VAL A 244 26.39 -31.27 12.08
N LYS A 245 26.50 -30.02 11.60
CA LYS A 245 25.36 -29.27 11.05
C LYS A 245 24.72 -30.01 9.86
N ARG A 246 25.53 -30.50 8.92
CA ARG A 246 25.05 -31.25 7.74
C ARG A 246 24.34 -32.53 8.14
N THR A 247 24.88 -33.26 9.13
CA THR A 247 24.29 -34.50 9.65
C THR A 247 22.97 -34.26 10.37
N VAL A 248 22.94 -33.31 11.31
CA VAL A 248 21.74 -32.98 12.10
C VAL A 248 20.60 -32.54 11.19
N SER A 249 20.87 -31.70 10.18
CA SER A 249 19.86 -31.26 9.20
C SER A 249 19.19 -32.45 8.50
N ARG A 250 19.98 -33.42 8.02
CA ARG A 250 19.47 -34.61 7.33
C ARG A 250 18.68 -35.54 8.25
N LEU A 251 19.14 -35.71 9.50
CA LEU A 251 18.42 -36.51 10.49
C LEU A 251 17.07 -35.87 10.86
N ILE A 252 17.01 -34.54 10.99
CA ILE A 252 15.76 -33.82 11.24
C ILE A 252 14.81 -34.02 10.07
N ILE A 253 15.25 -33.79 8.83
CA ILE A 253 14.41 -33.96 7.63
C ILE A 253 13.89 -35.40 7.53
N LEU A 254 14.75 -36.39 7.76
CA LEU A 254 14.37 -37.79 7.76
C LEU A 254 13.36 -38.13 8.86
N THR A 255 13.55 -37.60 10.06
CA THR A 255 12.65 -37.85 11.20
C THR A 255 11.27 -37.21 10.95
N VAL A 256 11.25 -36.01 10.36
CA VAL A 256 10.01 -35.31 9.99
C VAL A 256 9.29 -36.02 8.83
N SER A 257 10.01 -36.49 7.81
CA SER A 257 9.40 -37.19 6.66
C SER A 257 8.83 -38.57 7.03
N MET A 258 9.32 -39.19 8.10
CA MET A 258 8.71 -40.37 8.71
C MET A 258 7.41 -40.07 9.48
N GLY A 259 7.06 -38.79 9.65
CA GLY A 259 5.86 -38.35 10.34
C GLY A 259 5.99 -38.31 11.86
N TYR A 260 7.21 -38.16 12.40
CA TYR A 260 7.41 -37.99 13.85
C TYR A 260 6.65 -36.76 14.35
N GLY A 261 5.84 -36.93 15.40
CA GLY A 261 5.04 -35.87 16.02
C GLY A 261 3.66 -35.66 15.39
N VAL A 262 3.51 -35.84 14.06
CA VAL A 262 2.21 -35.67 13.37
C VAL A 262 1.48 -36.98 13.17
N VAL A 263 2.14 -37.99 12.58
CA VAL A 263 1.50 -39.27 12.20
C VAL A 263 1.86 -40.39 13.17
N ARG A 264 3.04 -40.34 13.80
CA ARG A 264 3.47 -41.33 14.80
C ARG A 264 3.93 -40.66 16.09
N PRO A 265 3.39 -41.06 17.27
CA PRO A 265 3.76 -40.47 18.55
C PRO A 265 5.19 -40.87 18.98
N THR A 266 5.68 -42.05 18.59
CA THR A 266 7.07 -42.47 18.82
C THR A 266 7.60 -43.31 17.65
N LEU A 267 8.88 -43.17 17.31
CA LEU A 267 9.52 -43.94 16.23
C LEU A 267 9.99 -45.35 16.66
N GLY A 268 9.83 -45.73 17.93
CA GLY A 268 10.23 -47.06 18.43
C GLY A 268 11.65 -47.47 17.99
N GLY A 269 11.78 -48.69 17.47
CA GLY A 269 13.04 -49.24 16.96
C GLY A 269 13.58 -48.59 15.68
N LEU A 270 12.81 -47.75 14.97
CA LEU A 270 13.34 -46.98 13.83
C LEU A 270 14.31 -45.88 14.27
N THR A 271 14.16 -45.35 15.50
CA THR A 271 15.07 -44.31 16.02
C THR A 271 16.52 -44.79 16.05
N SER A 272 16.75 -46.04 16.51
CA SER A 272 18.09 -46.64 16.54
C SER A 272 18.69 -46.78 15.14
N LYS A 273 17.90 -47.17 14.13
CA LYS A 273 18.36 -47.27 12.74
C LYS A 273 18.75 -45.90 12.17
N VAL A 274 17.93 -44.87 12.43
CA VAL A 274 18.18 -43.50 11.98
C VAL A 274 19.44 -42.92 12.64
N VAL A 275 19.60 -43.14 13.94
CA VAL A 275 20.80 -42.71 14.68
C VAL A 275 22.05 -43.44 14.20
N MET A 276 21.98 -44.75 13.98
CA MET A 276 23.11 -45.53 13.46
C MET A 276 23.53 -45.03 12.07
N LEU A 277 22.56 -44.83 11.17
CA LEU A 277 22.81 -44.27 9.84
C LEU A 277 23.43 -42.86 9.91
N GLY A 278 22.91 -42.01 10.81
CA GLY A 278 23.45 -40.69 11.09
C GLY A 278 24.89 -40.72 11.58
N GLY A 279 25.20 -41.63 12.50
CA GLY A 279 26.56 -41.82 13.02
C GLY A 279 27.54 -42.29 11.93
N THR A 280 27.14 -43.26 11.10
CA THR A 280 27.97 -43.71 9.97
C THR A 280 28.21 -42.59 8.97
N PHE A 281 27.17 -41.81 8.65
CA PHE A 281 27.29 -40.65 7.76
C PHE A 281 28.20 -39.57 8.35
N PHE A 282 28.06 -39.28 9.64
CA PHE A 282 28.90 -38.32 10.34
C PHE A 282 30.37 -38.70 10.25
N LEU A 283 30.70 -39.95 10.62
CA LEU A 283 32.08 -40.44 10.59
C LEU A 283 32.67 -40.46 9.18
N ALA A 284 31.92 -40.97 8.20
CA ALA A 284 32.38 -41.02 6.81
C ALA A 284 32.61 -39.61 6.23
N SER A 285 31.70 -38.66 6.51
CA SER A 285 31.82 -37.27 6.05
C SER A 285 32.96 -36.54 6.75
N GLU A 286 33.13 -36.73 8.07
CA GLU A 286 34.20 -36.09 8.83
C GLU A 286 35.57 -36.57 8.35
N VAL A 287 35.75 -37.88 8.14
CA VAL A 287 37.00 -38.42 7.59
C VAL A 287 37.30 -37.86 6.21
N LEU A 288 36.30 -37.79 5.32
CA LEU A 288 36.47 -37.23 3.98
C LEU A 288 36.91 -35.76 4.04
N GLU A 289 36.19 -34.93 4.79
CA GLU A 289 36.43 -33.48 4.89
C GLU A 289 37.78 -33.18 5.57
N LEU A 290 38.17 -33.97 6.59
CA LEU A 290 39.49 -33.85 7.22
C LEU A 290 40.61 -34.21 6.25
N VAL A 291 40.47 -35.30 5.48
CA VAL A 291 41.48 -35.70 4.50
C VAL A 291 41.62 -34.66 3.39
N GLU A 292 40.51 -34.07 2.94
CA GLU A 292 40.51 -33.03 1.91
C GLU A 292 41.16 -31.72 2.41
N HIS A 293 40.89 -31.31 3.65
CA HIS A 293 41.36 -30.02 4.16
C HIS A 293 42.72 -30.08 4.87
N VAL A 294 43.05 -31.16 5.57
CA VAL A 294 44.33 -31.34 6.28
C VAL A 294 45.35 -32.06 5.40
N GLY A 295 44.92 -32.95 4.50
CA GLY A 295 45.79 -33.79 3.67
C GLY A 295 46.49 -33.10 2.51
N ALA A 296 46.46 -31.76 2.43
CA ALA A 296 47.16 -30.96 1.42
C ALA A 296 48.68 -30.88 1.66
N VAL A 297 49.29 -31.95 2.15
CA VAL A 297 50.74 -32.20 2.12
C VAL A 297 51.00 -33.41 1.21
N SER A 298 50.99 -33.10 -0.09
CA SER A 298 51.80 -33.70 -1.17
C SER A 298 51.76 -35.19 -1.57
N ASP A 299 50.97 -36.13 -1.01
CA ASP A 299 51.05 -37.54 -1.47
C ASP A 299 49.74 -38.32 -1.73
N LEU A 300 48.56 -37.71 -1.62
CA LEU A 300 47.31 -38.42 -1.92
C LEU A 300 46.92 -38.36 -3.41
N SER A 301 47.12 -39.48 -4.10
CA SER A 301 46.64 -39.72 -5.47
C SER A 301 45.15 -39.38 -5.62
N GLY A 302 44.75 -38.66 -6.68
CA GLY A 302 43.34 -38.32 -6.95
C GLY A 302 42.39 -39.53 -6.97
N LYS A 303 42.89 -40.76 -7.17
CA LYS A 303 42.13 -42.00 -7.01
C LYS A 303 41.69 -42.27 -5.56
N ALA A 304 42.51 -41.92 -4.57
CA ALA A 304 42.19 -42.07 -3.15
C ALA A 304 41.06 -41.12 -2.75
N MET A 305 41.06 -39.88 -3.26
CA MET A 305 39.99 -38.91 -3.03
C MET A 305 38.65 -39.37 -3.64
N LEU A 306 38.69 -39.95 -4.84
CA LEU A 306 37.52 -40.55 -5.49
C LEU A 306 36.99 -41.76 -4.72
N PHE A 307 37.89 -42.59 -4.16
CA PHE A 307 37.52 -43.74 -3.35
C PHE A 307 36.90 -43.33 -1.99
N LEU A 308 37.36 -42.24 -1.39
CA LEU A 308 36.82 -41.71 -0.13
C LEU A 308 35.48 -40.97 -0.31
N SER A 309 35.26 -40.30 -1.44
CA SER A 309 34.02 -39.55 -1.69
C SER A 309 32.84 -40.44 -2.08
N LEU A 310 33.11 -41.59 -2.69
CA LEU A 310 32.08 -42.52 -3.18
C LEU A 310 31.17 -43.08 -2.07
N PRO A 311 31.68 -43.57 -0.92
CA PRO A 311 30.82 -44.00 0.19
C PRO A 311 29.90 -42.90 0.72
N VAL A 312 30.40 -41.66 0.82
CA VAL A 312 29.61 -40.51 1.28
C VAL A 312 28.49 -40.19 0.28
N ALA A 313 28.79 -40.20 -1.03
CA ALA A 313 27.79 -40.00 -2.07
C ALA A 313 26.70 -41.09 -2.07
N VAL A 314 27.06 -42.35 -1.82
CA VAL A 314 26.10 -43.45 -1.69
C VAL A 314 25.19 -43.25 -0.47
N LEU A 315 25.74 -42.82 0.67
CA LEU A 315 24.96 -42.48 1.86
C LEU A 315 24.02 -41.29 1.59
N ASP A 316 24.46 -40.26 0.86
CA ASP A 316 23.62 -39.13 0.43
C ASP A 316 22.42 -39.61 -0.38
N ALA A 317 22.66 -40.44 -1.39
CA ALA A 317 21.60 -41.02 -2.22
C ALA A 317 20.63 -41.85 -1.38
N PHE A 318 21.14 -42.64 -0.44
CA PHE A 318 20.33 -43.44 0.46
C PHE A 318 19.43 -42.58 1.36
N PHE A 319 19.96 -41.49 1.94
CA PHE A 319 19.15 -40.53 2.71
C PHE A 319 18.00 -39.97 1.87
N ILE A 320 18.29 -39.52 0.65
CA ILE A 320 17.30 -38.93 -0.24
C ILE A 320 16.20 -39.95 -0.57
N LEU A 321 16.57 -41.15 -1.00
CA LEU A 321 15.61 -42.21 -1.31
C LEU A 321 14.76 -42.59 -0.10
N TRP A 322 15.36 -42.69 1.09
CA TRP A 322 14.63 -42.98 2.31
C TRP A 322 13.64 -41.86 2.64
N ILE A 323 14.05 -40.60 2.55
CA ILE A 323 13.19 -39.43 2.81
C ILE A 323 11.97 -39.47 1.88
N PHE A 324 12.18 -39.64 0.57
CA PHE A 324 11.09 -39.67 -0.40
C PHE A 324 10.13 -40.83 -0.18
N THR A 325 10.66 -42.03 0.05
CA THR A 325 9.82 -43.23 0.29
C THR A 325 9.03 -43.10 1.60
N SER A 326 9.63 -42.54 2.66
CA SER A 326 8.95 -42.29 3.93
C SER A 326 7.86 -41.23 3.81
N LEU A 327 8.14 -40.15 3.08
CA LEU A 327 7.16 -39.10 2.82
C LEU A 327 5.97 -39.64 2.01
N SER A 328 6.23 -40.37 0.92
CA SER A 328 5.19 -40.97 0.08
C SER A 328 4.32 -41.95 0.88
N SER A 329 4.92 -42.81 1.71
CA SER A 329 4.15 -43.71 2.57
C SER A 329 3.29 -42.95 3.58
N THR A 330 3.77 -41.83 4.11
CA THR A 330 3.04 -41.00 5.06
C THR A 330 1.87 -40.29 4.37
N LEU A 331 2.08 -39.74 3.18
CA LEU A 331 1.04 -39.11 2.37
C LEU A 331 -0.07 -40.10 1.99
N ASN A 332 0.29 -41.28 1.49
CA ASN A 332 -0.69 -42.31 1.12
C ASN A 332 -1.56 -42.76 2.31
N LYS A 333 -0.98 -42.81 3.52
CA LYS A 333 -1.72 -43.13 4.75
C LYS A 333 -2.69 -42.03 5.16
N LEU A 334 -2.32 -40.77 4.96
CA LEU A 334 -3.19 -39.64 5.25
C LEU A 334 -4.35 -39.58 4.25
N GLN A 335 -4.08 -39.78 2.96
CA GLN A 335 -5.12 -39.83 1.92
C GLN A 335 -6.11 -40.98 2.13
N ALA A 336 -5.63 -42.18 2.48
CA ALA A 336 -6.50 -43.34 2.74
C ALA A 336 -7.36 -43.21 4.01
N ASN A 337 -7.03 -42.29 4.92
CA ASN A 337 -7.84 -42.00 6.11
C ASN A 337 -8.80 -40.82 5.90
N GLU A 338 -8.70 -40.12 4.76
CA GLU A 338 -9.57 -38.99 4.39
C GLU A 338 -10.80 -39.44 3.59
N GLU A 339 -10.76 -40.64 2.99
CA GLU A 339 -11.90 -41.35 2.36
C GLU A 339 -12.70 -42.19 3.36
#